data_AF-A0A358U0W9-F1
#
_entry.id   AF-A0A358U0W9-F1
#
_cell.length_a   1.000
_cell.length_b   1.000
_cell.length_c   1.000
_cell.angle_alpha   90.00
_cell.angle_beta   90.00
_cell.angle_gamma   90.00
#
_symmetry.space_group_name_H-M   'P 1'
#
loop_
_entity.id
_entity.type
_entity.pdbx_description
1 polymer ?
#
loop_
_entity_poly.entity_id
_entity_poly.type
_entity_poly.pdbx_seq_one_letter_code
_entity_poly.pdbx_strand_id
1 'polypeptide(L)'
;MINVVIPWSEKVFQFTSKHEGLPVSGQLKIGDTIYNFNPENTFACLDFGRGVWPYSVNWNWATASGISNGKRIGLNFGAKWTDGTGMTENGIVVDGKLTKLSEDIIFDYDGSDLKKPWILKSAITNRVELKFVPFYERIAKSNLIILKSEVHQMIGHFFGRIETETGESIILESMLGSIEEHFGKW
;
A
#
# COMPACT_ATOMS: atom_id res chain seq x y z
N MET A 1 -8.67 -0.22 9.91
CA MET A 1 -9.06 0.92 9.04
C MET A 1 -8.23 2.11 9.46
N ILE A 2 -7.60 2.79 8.50
CA ILE A 2 -6.87 4.04 8.68
C ILE A 2 -7.67 5.14 8.00
N ASN A 3 -8.03 6.20 8.73
CA ASN A 3 -8.63 7.40 8.15
C ASN A 3 -7.77 8.59 8.53
N VAL A 4 -7.27 9.32 7.54
CA VAL A 4 -6.36 10.44 7.77
C VAL A 4 -6.70 11.57 6.79
N VAL A 5 -6.53 12.80 7.25
CA VAL A 5 -6.44 13.97 6.36
C VAL A 5 -4.96 14.32 6.25
N ILE A 6 -4.45 14.37 5.03
CA ILE A 6 -3.13 14.88 4.68
C ILE A 6 -3.29 16.34 4.25
N PRO A 7 -2.89 17.32 5.09
CA PRO A 7 -3.01 18.72 4.76
C PRO A 7 -1.69 19.24 4.15
N TRP A 8 -1.75 19.73 2.90
CA TRP A 8 -0.61 20.46 2.31
C TRP A 8 -0.69 21.96 2.60
N SER A 9 -1.91 22.49 2.72
CA SER A 9 -2.19 23.87 3.13
C SER A 9 -3.63 23.97 3.63
N GLU A 10 -4.08 25.15 4.04
CA GLU A 10 -5.48 25.40 4.40
C GLU A 10 -6.49 25.13 3.27
N LYS A 11 -6.05 25.11 2.00
CA LYS A 11 -6.92 24.98 0.82
C LYS A 11 -6.72 23.69 0.03
N VAL A 12 -5.67 22.93 0.35
CA VAL A 12 -5.22 21.76 -0.42
C VAL A 12 -5.01 20.62 0.57
N PHE A 13 -5.78 19.55 0.41
CA PHE A 13 -5.80 18.42 1.33
C PHE A 13 -6.28 17.15 0.63
N GLN A 14 -5.94 16.01 1.20
CA GLN A 14 -6.50 14.71 0.84
C GLN A 14 -7.04 14.03 2.10
N PHE A 15 -8.30 13.66 2.08
CA PHE A 15 -8.82 12.63 2.96
C PHE A 15 -8.60 11.26 2.32
N THR A 16 -8.11 10.32 3.12
CA THR A 16 -7.89 8.93 2.72
C THR A 16 -8.54 7.99 3.73
N SER A 17 -9.13 6.90 3.24
CA SER A 17 -9.65 5.80 4.03
C SER A 17 -9.11 4.49 3.45
N LYS A 18 -8.20 3.85 4.18
CA LYS A 18 -7.49 2.64 3.77
C LYS A 18 -7.90 1.46 4.67
N HIS A 19 -8.47 0.43 4.05
CA HIS A 19 -8.89 -0.78 4.76
C HIS A 19 -8.24 -1.98 4.11
N GLU A 20 -7.34 -2.61 4.86
CA GLU A 20 -6.65 -3.81 4.41
C GLU A 20 -7.17 -5.04 5.17
N GLY A 21 -7.07 -6.21 4.52
CA GLY A 21 -7.40 -7.50 5.09
C GLY A 21 -8.90 -7.73 5.30
N LEU A 22 -9.76 -7.17 4.44
CA LEU A 22 -11.22 -7.39 4.53
C LEU A 22 -11.56 -8.80 4.00
N PRO A 23 -12.07 -9.74 4.81
CA PRO A 23 -12.43 -11.07 4.33
C PRO A 23 -13.55 -11.03 3.29
N VAL A 24 -13.41 -11.83 2.24
CA VAL A 24 -14.38 -11.90 1.14
C VAL A 24 -14.94 -13.31 1.03
N SER A 25 -16.27 -13.40 0.94
CA SER A 25 -16.98 -14.61 0.53
C SER A 25 -17.75 -14.33 -0.77
N GLY A 26 -17.99 -15.36 -1.57
CA GLY A 26 -18.72 -15.26 -2.83
C GLY A 26 -17.95 -15.89 -3.99
N GLN A 27 -18.16 -15.37 -5.20
CA GLN A 27 -17.50 -15.88 -6.40
C GLN A 27 -17.31 -14.79 -7.45
N LEU A 28 -16.27 -14.94 -8.27
CA LEU A 28 -16.03 -14.19 -9.50
C LEU A 28 -16.16 -15.13 -10.69
N LYS A 29 -17.01 -14.79 -11.65
CA LYS A 29 -17.15 -15.53 -12.92
C LYS A 29 -16.53 -14.72 -14.06
N ILE A 30 -15.58 -15.31 -14.78
CA ILE A 30 -14.96 -14.73 -15.97
C ILE A 30 -15.16 -15.73 -17.12
N GLY A 31 -16.02 -15.38 -18.08
CA GLY A 31 -16.47 -16.36 -19.09
C GLY A 31 -17.14 -17.55 -18.41
N ASP A 32 -16.63 -18.75 -18.65
CA ASP A 32 -17.13 -19.98 -18.01
C ASP A 32 -16.35 -20.37 -16.73
N THR A 33 -15.26 -19.67 -16.43
CA THR A 33 -14.42 -19.97 -15.25
C THR A 33 -15.01 -19.30 -14.00
N ILE A 34 -15.12 -20.08 -12.91
CA ILE A 34 -15.59 -19.61 -11.61
C ILE A 34 -14.44 -19.65 -10.60
N TYR A 35 -14.21 -18.53 -9.93
CA TYR A 35 -13.28 -18.38 -8.81
C TYR A 35 -14.09 -18.19 -7.53
N ASN A 36 -14.02 -19.16 -6.61
CA ASN A 36 -14.71 -19.07 -5.33
C ASN A 36 -13.85 -18.32 -4.32
N PHE A 37 -14.48 -17.47 -3.52
CA PHE A 37 -13.85 -16.71 -2.46
C PHE A 37 -14.19 -17.34 -1.10
N ASN A 38 -13.14 -17.72 -0.36
CA ASN A 38 -13.24 -18.17 1.02
C ASN A 38 -12.71 -17.04 1.94
N PRO A 39 -13.49 -16.55 2.92
CA PRO A 39 -13.04 -15.49 3.83
C PRO A 39 -11.81 -15.85 4.68
N GLU A 40 -11.43 -17.13 4.74
CA GLU A 40 -10.21 -17.59 5.41
C GLU A 40 -8.93 -17.27 4.61
N ASN A 41 -9.02 -17.07 3.29
CA ASN A 41 -7.85 -16.88 2.42
C ASN A 41 -8.03 -15.85 1.30
N THR A 42 -9.21 -15.25 1.18
CA THR A 42 -9.52 -14.25 0.16
C THR A 42 -9.81 -12.92 0.83
N PHE A 43 -9.09 -11.89 0.43
CA PHE A 43 -9.16 -10.57 1.02
C PHE A 43 -9.36 -9.48 -0.02
N ALA A 44 -10.08 -8.44 0.36
CA ALA A 44 -10.20 -7.20 -0.37
C ALA A 44 -9.51 -6.05 0.37
N CYS A 45 -9.12 -5.05 -0.40
CA CYS A 45 -8.73 -3.74 0.09
C CYS A 45 -9.79 -2.71 -0.33
N LEU A 46 -10.11 -1.77 0.57
CA LEU A 46 -10.76 -0.52 0.21
C LEU A 46 -9.71 0.59 0.22
N ASP A 47 -9.51 1.18 -0.94
CA ASP A 47 -8.76 2.42 -1.11
C ASP A 47 -9.73 3.53 -1.53
N PHE A 48 -9.95 4.49 -0.63
CA PHE A 48 -10.79 5.64 -0.90
C PHE A 48 -10.03 6.93 -0.66
N GLY A 49 -10.08 7.84 -1.64
CA GLY A 49 -9.49 9.16 -1.57
C GLY A 49 -10.48 10.24 -2.00
N ARG A 50 -10.47 11.38 -1.30
CA ARG A 50 -11.17 12.60 -1.70
C ARG A 50 -10.39 13.83 -1.25
N GLY A 51 -10.24 14.82 -2.12
CA GLY A 51 -9.48 16.00 -1.75
C GLY A 51 -9.39 17.05 -2.84
N VAL A 52 -8.71 18.14 -2.50
CA VAL A 52 -8.19 19.14 -3.44
C VAL A 52 -6.70 18.87 -3.53
N TRP A 53 -6.26 18.26 -4.63
CA TRP A 53 -4.88 17.83 -4.81
C TRP A 53 -3.98 18.97 -5.32
N PRO A 54 -2.68 18.95 -5.00
CA PRO A 54 -1.71 19.80 -5.68
C PRO A 54 -1.68 19.54 -7.20
N TYR A 55 -1.31 20.56 -7.98
CA TYR A 55 -1.17 20.45 -9.44
C TYR A 55 -0.20 19.35 -9.88
N SER A 56 0.86 19.12 -9.10
CA SER A 56 1.84 18.06 -9.34
C SER A 56 2.02 17.26 -8.05
N VAL A 57 1.97 15.94 -8.16
CA VAL A 57 2.14 15.03 -7.02
C VAL A 57 2.80 13.75 -7.47
N ASN A 58 3.67 13.22 -6.60
CA ASN A 58 4.31 11.93 -6.79
C ASN A 58 4.11 11.10 -5.54
N TRP A 59 3.94 9.79 -5.70
CA TRP A 59 3.87 8.89 -4.56
C TRP A 59 4.48 7.52 -4.82
N ASN A 60 4.84 6.88 -3.72
CA ASN A 60 4.97 5.44 -3.66
C ASN A 60 3.93 4.88 -2.71
N TRP A 61 3.24 3.83 -3.15
CA TRP A 61 2.24 3.17 -2.33
C TRP A 61 2.44 1.66 -2.36
N ALA A 62 2.36 1.02 -1.20
CA ALA A 62 2.44 -0.42 -1.03
C ALA A 62 1.21 -0.93 -0.28
N THR A 63 0.62 -2.01 -0.81
CA THR A 63 -0.53 -2.69 -0.22
C THR A 63 -0.36 -4.19 -0.28
N ALA A 64 -0.80 -4.89 0.77
CA ALA A 64 -0.87 -6.34 0.77
C ALA A 64 -1.95 -6.81 1.73
N SER A 65 -2.64 -7.90 1.39
CA SER A 65 -3.59 -8.56 2.28
C SER A 65 -3.46 -10.07 2.14
N GLY A 66 -3.35 -10.79 3.24
CA GLY A 66 -3.06 -12.23 3.21
C GLY A 66 -3.02 -12.89 4.59
N ILE A 67 -2.66 -14.17 4.61
CA ILE A 67 -2.38 -14.91 5.84
C ILE A 67 -0.87 -15.11 5.98
N SER A 68 -0.32 -14.85 7.16
CA SER A 68 1.04 -15.27 7.53
C SER A 68 1.03 -15.86 8.92
N ASN A 69 1.64 -17.03 9.11
CA ASN A 69 1.68 -17.75 10.40
C ASN A 69 0.30 -17.88 11.07
N GLY A 70 -0.75 -18.16 10.28
CA GLY A 70 -2.12 -18.31 10.76
C GLY A 70 -2.84 -17.00 11.14
N LYS A 71 -2.20 -15.84 10.94
CA LYS A 71 -2.77 -14.51 11.22
C LYS A 71 -3.15 -13.81 9.93
N ARG A 72 -4.27 -13.09 9.95
CA ARG A 72 -4.69 -12.22 8.85
C ARG A 72 -3.93 -10.91 8.91
N ILE A 73 -3.13 -10.64 7.89
CA ILE A 73 -2.28 -9.45 7.77
C ILE A 73 -2.80 -8.55 6.66
N GLY A 74 -2.84 -7.25 6.93
CA GLY A 74 -3.07 -6.18 5.97
C GLY A 74 -2.00 -5.10 6.11
N LEU A 75 -1.42 -4.65 5.00
CA LEU A 75 -0.35 -3.64 4.97
C LEU A 75 -0.80 -2.46 4.12
N ASN A 76 -0.62 -1.23 4.61
CA ASN A 76 -0.76 -0.01 3.82
C ASN A 76 0.41 0.91 4.14
N PHE A 77 1.27 1.17 3.16
CA PHE A 77 2.40 2.09 3.29
C PHE A 77 2.41 3.10 2.14
N GLY A 78 2.60 4.37 2.46
CA GLY A 78 2.70 5.49 1.55
C GLY A 78 3.90 6.37 1.87
N ALA A 79 4.49 6.98 0.84
CA ALA A 79 5.59 7.94 0.95
C ALA A 79 5.58 8.96 -0.20
N LYS A 80 6.33 10.05 -0.02
CA LYS A 80 6.50 11.22 -0.92
C LYS A 80 5.39 12.25 -0.80
N TRP A 81 4.13 11.91 -1.06
CA TRP A 81 3.07 12.93 -1.06
C TRP A 81 2.70 13.42 0.33
N THR A 82 2.93 12.59 1.35
CA THR A 82 2.70 12.88 2.76
C THR A 82 3.90 13.55 3.44
N ASP A 83 5.06 13.54 2.80
CA ASP A 83 6.32 13.94 3.42
C ASP A 83 6.29 15.42 3.84
N GLY A 84 6.77 15.69 5.05
CA GLY A 84 6.77 17.05 5.62
C GLY A 84 5.41 17.55 6.12
N THR A 85 4.31 16.82 5.92
CA THR A 85 2.98 17.20 6.45
C THR A 85 2.78 16.82 7.92
N GLY A 86 3.63 15.94 8.45
CA GLY A 86 3.48 15.37 9.80
C GLY A 86 2.38 14.31 9.91
N MET A 87 1.72 13.95 8.81
CA MET A 87 0.67 12.94 8.75
C MET A 87 1.06 11.84 7.77
N THR A 88 0.75 10.58 8.08
CA THR A 88 0.97 9.45 7.16
C THR A 88 -0.24 8.54 7.15
N GLU A 89 -0.47 7.82 6.06
CA GLU A 89 -1.47 6.75 5.99
C GLU A 89 -0.89 5.36 6.29
N ASN A 90 0.30 5.31 6.90
CA ASN A 90 1.02 4.07 7.16
C ASN A 90 0.39 3.25 8.29
N GLY A 91 0.23 1.94 8.10
CA GLY A 91 -0.21 1.05 9.15
C GLY A 91 -0.22 -0.43 8.78
N ILE A 92 -0.28 -1.25 9.83
CA ILE A 92 -0.33 -2.71 9.77
C ILE A 92 -1.62 -3.16 10.44
N VAL A 93 -2.38 -4.03 9.80
CA VAL A 93 -3.59 -4.65 10.36
C VAL A 93 -3.29 -6.12 10.63
N VAL A 94 -3.47 -6.57 11.88
CA VAL A 94 -3.34 -7.98 12.27
C VAL A 94 -4.64 -8.42 12.92
N ASP A 95 -5.30 -9.43 12.34
CA ASP A 95 -6.59 -9.98 12.81
C ASP A 95 -7.66 -8.89 13.04
N GLY A 96 -7.62 -7.83 12.23
CA GLY A 96 -8.54 -6.69 12.32
C GLY A 96 -8.10 -5.58 13.28
N LYS A 97 -7.01 -5.76 14.05
CA LYS A 97 -6.42 -4.73 14.91
C LYS A 97 -5.39 -3.92 14.14
N LEU A 98 -5.57 -2.60 14.11
CA LEU A 98 -4.64 -1.67 13.48
C LEU A 98 -3.48 -1.32 14.43
N THR A 99 -2.26 -1.40 13.93
CA THR A 99 -1.08 -0.68 14.41
C THR A 99 -0.86 0.50 13.47
N LYS A 100 -1.18 1.72 13.92
CA LYS A 100 -0.90 2.93 13.16
C LYS A 100 0.60 3.22 13.25
N LEU A 101 1.23 3.43 12.11
CA LEU A 101 2.63 3.86 12.04
C LEU A 101 2.65 5.37 11.87
N SER A 102 2.85 6.10 12.97
CA SER A 102 2.95 7.58 12.96
C SER A 102 4.38 8.04 12.63
N GLU A 103 4.93 7.43 11.59
CA GLU A 103 6.27 7.70 11.06
C GLU A 103 6.28 7.42 9.55
N ASP A 104 7.31 7.90 8.88
CA ASP A 104 7.54 7.63 7.47
C ASP A 104 8.02 6.19 7.26
N ILE A 105 7.62 5.60 6.14
CA ILE A 105 8.22 4.38 5.62
C ILE A 105 9.14 4.81 4.49
N ILE A 106 10.42 4.46 4.58
CA ILE A 106 11.43 4.71 3.56
C ILE A 106 11.27 3.64 2.49
N PHE A 107 11.09 4.09 1.24
CA PHE A 107 11.09 3.24 0.06
C PHE A 107 12.44 3.40 -0.65
N ASP A 108 13.27 2.36 -0.59
CA ASP A 108 14.55 2.28 -1.29
C ASP A 108 14.43 1.32 -2.49
N TYR A 109 14.60 1.86 -3.68
CA TYR A 109 14.40 1.16 -4.96
C TYR A 109 15.16 1.86 -6.09
N ASP A 110 15.34 1.13 -7.19
CA ASP A 110 15.95 1.67 -8.41
C ASP A 110 14.88 2.28 -9.32
N GLY A 111 14.76 3.60 -9.33
CA GLY A 111 13.81 4.31 -10.20
C GLY A 111 14.06 4.12 -11.70
N SER A 112 15.22 3.59 -12.11
CA SER A 112 15.49 3.23 -13.52
C SER A 112 15.05 1.80 -13.88
N ASP A 113 14.84 0.94 -12.88
CA ASP A 113 14.40 -0.44 -13.04
C ASP A 113 13.53 -0.89 -11.86
N LEU A 114 12.24 -0.58 -11.96
CA LEU A 114 11.23 -0.87 -10.93
C LEU A 114 11.02 -2.38 -10.69
N LYS A 115 11.58 -3.26 -11.54
CA LYS A 115 11.54 -4.72 -11.38
C LYS A 115 12.57 -5.22 -10.37
N LYS A 116 13.58 -4.43 -10.03
CA LYS A 116 14.51 -4.77 -8.95
C LYS A 116 13.77 -4.80 -7.61
N PRO A 117 14.29 -5.56 -6.62
CA PRO A 117 13.69 -5.59 -5.30
C PRO A 117 13.64 -4.20 -4.65
N TRP A 118 12.55 -3.93 -3.94
CA TRP A 118 12.34 -2.72 -3.16
C TRP A 118 12.57 -3.03 -1.69
N ILE A 119 13.14 -2.10 -0.94
CA ILE A 119 13.32 -2.20 0.50
C ILE A 119 12.43 -1.16 1.18
N LEU A 120 11.61 -1.62 2.13
CA LEU A 120 10.72 -0.76 2.92
C LEU A 120 11.16 -0.82 4.38
N LYS A 121 11.42 0.33 4.98
CA LYS A 121 11.86 0.43 6.39
C LYS A 121 11.15 1.54 7.14
N SER A 122 10.82 1.29 8.40
CA SER A 122 10.46 2.35 9.34
C SER A 122 11.59 3.37 9.45
N ALA A 123 11.27 4.67 9.42
CA ALA A 123 12.26 5.74 9.48
C ALA A 123 12.83 5.97 10.89
N ILE A 124 12.03 5.70 11.93
CA ILE A 124 12.35 6.00 13.34
C ILE A 124 12.43 4.70 14.15
N THR A 125 11.48 3.80 13.96
CA THR A 125 11.42 2.53 14.69
C THR A 125 11.94 1.38 13.83
N ASN A 126 11.89 0.16 14.37
CA ASN A 126 12.14 -1.07 13.60
C ASN A 126 10.84 -1.83 13.32
N ARG A 127 9.68 -1.16 13.26
CA ARG A 127 8.38 -1.84 13.10
C ARG A 127 8.18 -2.44 11.72
N VAL A 128 8.86 -1.92 10.70
CA VAL A 128 8.80 -2.43 9.33
C VAL A 128 10.23 -2.62 8.82
N GLU A 129 10.54 -3.85 8.40
CA GLU A 129 11.73 -4.19 7.61
C GLU A 129 11.31 -5.22 6.57
N LEU A 130 10.98 -4.74 5.38
CA LEU A 130 10.45 -5.56 4.30
C LEU A 130 11.30 -5.42 3.03
N LYS A 131 11.35 -6.51 2.27
CA LYS A 131 11.79 -6.56 0.89
C LYS A 131 10.60 -6.97 0.04
N PHE A 132 10.33 -6.20 -1.00
CA PHE A 132 9.37 -6.57 -2.03
C PHE A 132 10.10 -7.06 -3.27
N VAL A 133 9.72 -8.22 -3.80
CA VAL A 133 10.27 -8.78 -5.03
C VAL A 133 9.18 -8.80 -6.10
N PRO A 134 9.25 -7.90 -7.10
CA PRO A 134 8.30 -7.89 -8.20
C PRO A 134 8.40 -9.13 -9.08
N PHE A 135 7.27 -9.58 -9.63
CA PHE A 135 7.23 -10.57 -10.71
C PHE A 135 6.37 -10.13 -11.90
N TYR A 136 5.55 -9.09 -11.73
CA TYR A 136 4.72 -8.55 -12.79
C TYR A 136 4.62 -7.03 -12.68
N GLU A 137 4.46 -6.36 -13.81
CA GLU A 137 4.30 -4.91 -13.91
C GLU A 137 3.06 -4.58 -14.73
N ARG A 138 2.18 -3.76 -14.16
CA ARG A 138 1.08 -3.11 -14.85
C ARG A 138 1.41 -1.64 -15.03
N ILE A 139 1.45 -1.20 -16.28
CA ILE A 139 1.67 0.20 -16.64
C ILE A 139 0.35 0.82 -17.04
N ALA A 140 -0.01 1.95 -16.44
CA ALA A 140 -1.17 2.75 -16.84
C ALA A 140 -0.72 4.18 -17.13
N LYS A 141 -0.91 4.63 -18.38
CA LYS A 141 -0.54 5.98 -18.82
C LYS A 141 -1.75 6.70 -19.39
N SER A 142 -1.97 7.94 -18.92
CA SER A 142 -2.97 8.85 -19.45
C SER A 142 -2.31 10.19 -19.77
N ASN A 143 -2.38 10.61 -21.04
CA ASN A 143 -1.88 11.90 -21.52
C ASN A 143 -3.02 12.65 -22.20
N LEU A 144 -3.54 13.69 -21.56
CA LEU A 144 -4.61 14.54 -22.09
C LEU A 144 -4.17 16.01 -21.99
N ILE A 145 -3.42 16.46 -23.01
CA ILE A 145 -2.97 17.85 -23.29
C ILE A 145 -2.19 18.53 -22.14
N ILE A 146 -2.80 18.75 -20.97
CA ILE A 146 -2.20 19.33 -19.76
C ILE A 146 -2.13 18.30 -18.61
N LEU A 147 -2.96 17.25 -18.68
CA LEU A 147 -3.00 16.16 -17.71
C LEU A 147 -2.00 15.07 -18.09
N LYS A 148 -1.05 14.77 -17.20
CA LYS A 148 -0.13 13.63 -17.34
C LYS A 148 -0.22 12.77 -16.09
N SER A 149 -0.57 11.50 -16.28
CA SER A 149 -0.62 10.50 -15.22
C SER A 149 0.09 9.23 -15.68
N GLU A 150 1.06 8.78 -14.91
CA GLU A 150 1.85 7.58 -15.21
C GLU A 150 2.02 6.75 -13.94
N VAL A 151 1.36 5.60 -13.90
CA VAL A 151 1.42 4.65 -12.79
C VAL A 151 2.16 3.40 -13.26
N HIS A 152 3.20 3.05 -12.50
CA HIS A 152 3.87 1.76 -12.58
C HIS A 152 3.49 0.94 -11.35
N GLN A 153 2.58 -0.01 -11.53
CA GLN A 153 2.11 -0.88 -10.47
C GLN A 153 2.78 -2.25 -10.59
N MET A 154 3.65 -2.54 -9.64
CA MET A 154 4.36 -3.81 -9.53
C MET A 154 3.57 -4.77 -8.65
N ILE A 155 3.36 -5.99 -9.13
CA ILE A 155 2.80 -7.11 -8.36
C ILE A 155 3.94 -8.05 -8.01
N GLY A 156 3.96 -8.50 -6.76
CA GLY A 156 5.12 -9.17 -6.19
C GLY A 156 4.84 -9.75 -4.81
N HIS A 157 5.91 -10.19 -4.15
CA HIS A 157 5.83 -10.74 -2.80
C HIS A 157 6.65 -9.90 -1.82
N PHE A 158 6.07 -9.66 -0.65
CA PHE A 158 6.74 -9.09 0.51
C PHE A 158 7.37 -10.19 1.37
N PHE A 159 8.59 -9.92 1.80
CA PHE A 159 9.42 -10.76 2.66
C PHE A 159 9.98 -9.91 3.80
N GLY A 160 10.10 -10.46 5.00
CA GLY A 160 10.78 -9.79 6.11
C GLY A 160 9.92 -9.76 7.36
N ARG A 161 9.96 -8.66 8.11
CA ARG A 161 9.37 -8.57 9.44
C ARG A 161 8.55 -7.31 9.60
N ILE A 162 7.42 -7.48 10.27
CA ILE A 162 6.59 -6.39 10.77
C ILE A 162 6.37 -6.55 12.27
N GLU A 163 6.09 -5.45 12.96
CA GLU A 163 5.85 -5.46 14.40
C GLU A 163 4.60 -4.68 14.76
N THR A 164 3.70 -5.32 15.51
CA THR A 164 2.46 -4.69 15.98
C THR A 164 2.72 -3.75 17.14
N GLU A 165 1.75 -2.90 17.48
CA GLU A 165 1.83 -1.96 18.59
C GLU A 165 2.21 -2.62 19.92
N THR A 166 1.79 -3.88 20.13
CA THR A 166 2.11 -4.66 21.35
C THR A 166 3.50 -5.29 21.34
N GLY A 167 4.32 -5.05 20.32
CA GLY A 167 5.64 -5.64 20.15
C GLY A 167 5.62 -7.06 19.57
N GLU A 168 4.48 -7.54 19.09
CA GLU A 168 4.42 -8.84 18.41
C GLU A 168 5.11 -8.74 17.06
N SER A 169 6.15 -9.54 16.87
CA SER A 169 6.93 -9.63 15.64
C SER A 169 6.39 -10.73 14.73
N ILE A 170 6.09 -10.39 13.49
CA ILE A 170 5.50 -11.30 12.50
C ILE A 170 6.43 -11.36 11.29
N ILE A 171 6.81 -12.58 10.91
CA ILE A 171 7.59 -12.82 9.70
C ILE A 171 6.65 -13.00 8.51
N LEU A 172 6.96 -12.31 7.42
CA LEU A 172 6.33 -12.49 6.11
C LEU A 172 7.29 -13.32 5.27
N GLU A 173 6.87 -14.55 4.94
CA GLU A 173 7.70 -15.48 4.16
C GLU A 173 7.51 -15.31 2.66
N SER A 174 6.31 -14.95 2.20
CA SER A 174 5.99 -14.70 0.80
C SER A 174 4.58 -14.13 0.68
N MET A 175 4.36 -12.90 1.15
CA MET A 175 3.04 -12.29 1.15
C MET A 175 2.77 -11.57 -0.18
N LEU A 176 1.79 -12.05 -0.95
CA LEU A 176 1.40 -11.41 -2.21
C LEU A 176 0.88 -9.98 -1.94
N GLY A 177 1.30 -9.04 -2.78
CA GLY A 177 0.83 -7.67 -2.73
C GLY A 177 1.25 -6.85 -3.94
N SER A 178 1.10 -5.54 -3.81
CA SER A 178 1.42 -4.55 -4.83
C SER A 178 2.25 -3.43 -4.24
N ILE A 179 3.15 -2.88 -5.06
CA ILE A 179 3.79 -1.59 -4.81
C ILE A 179 3.70 -0.76 -6.09
N GLU A 180 3.55 0.55 -5.97
CA GLU A 180 3.49 1.42 -7.13
C GLU A 180 4.37 2.66 -6.99
N GLU A 181 4.79 3.16 -8.14
CA GLU A 181 5.25 4.53 -8.32
C GLU A 181 4.24 5.26 -9.21
N HIS A 182 3.81 6.43 -8.77
CA HIS A 182 2.93 7.29 -9.55
C HIS A 182 3.49 8.69 -9.65
N PHE A 183 3.47 9.20 -10.88
CA PHE A 183 3.62 10.60 -11.22
C PHE A 183 2.31 11.17 -11.77
N GLY A 184 1.79 12.23 -11.14
CA GLY A 184 0.56 12.92 -11.53
C GLY A 184 0.76 14.43 -11.72
N LYS A 185 0.25 14.95 -12.82
CA LYS A 185 0.09 16.39 -13.10
C LYS A 185 -1.31 16.66 -13.65
N TRP A 186 -2.06 17.56 -13.01
CA TRP A 186 -3.48 17.84 -13.32
C TRP A 186 -3.79 19.32 -13.38
#